data_AF-A0A7V0R1M4-F1
#
_entry.id   AF-A0A7V0R1M4-F1
#
_cell.length_a   1.000
_cell.length_b   1.000
_cell.length_c   1.000
_cell.angle_alpha   90.00
_cell.angle_beta   90.00
_cell.angle_gamma   90.00
#
_symmetry.space_group_name_H-M   'P 1'
#
loop_
_entity.id
_entity.type
_entity.pdbx_description
1 polymer ?
#
loop_
_entity_poly.entity_id
_entity_poly.type
_entity_poly.pdbx_seq_one_letter_code
_entity_poly.pdbx_strand_id
1 'polypeptide(L)'
;MTIEKGIAQDIEAIYKNDAKKWFQSLIQKDQYVGELYSINYETAKIQIHDNERQKVGGIPSLSFLIATRVDPDSDDIDFKSEDASFVLLRVMDAAQLPNRAEAE
;
A
#
# COMPACT_ATOMS: atom_id res chain seq x y z
N MET A 1 -24.00 8.21 31.24
CA MET A 1 -23.70 8.16 29.80
C MET A 1 -24.97 8.55 29.06
N THR A 2 -24.93 9.61 28.24
CA THR A 2 -26.08 10.08 27.45
C THR A 2 -26.22 9.20 26.21
N ILE A 3 -27.45 8.86 25.81
CA ILE A 3 -27.76 7.97 24.67
C ILE A 3 -27.01 8.40 23.40
N GLU A 4 -26.90 9.70 23.16
CA GLU A 4 -26.16 10.29 22.03
C GLU A 4 -24.69 9.87 21.97
N LYS A 5 -24.01 9.79 23.12
CA LYS A 5 -22.60 9.37 23.18
C LYS A 5 -22.45 7.89 22.85
N GLY A 6 -23.41 7.05 23.24
CA GLY A 6 -23.40 5.62 22.91
C GLY A 6 -23.57 5.39 21.42
N ILE A 7 -24.54 6.04 20.79
CA ILE A 7 -24.78 5.94 19.34
C ILE A 7 -23.56 6.38 18.54
N ALA A 8 -22.91 7.48 18.94
CA ALA A 8 -21.70 7.96 18.26
C ALA A 8 -20.54 6.96 18.35
N GLN A 9 -20.37 6.32 19.51
CA GLN A 9 -19.33 5.29 19.72
C GLN A 9 -19.60 4.05 18.86
N ASP A 10 -20.84 3.59 18.77
CA ASP A 10 -21.21 2.43 17.95
C ASP A 10 -20.95 2.70 16.47
N ILE A 11 -21.32 3.88 15.97
CA ILE A 11 -21.06 4.28 14.57
C ILE A 11 -19.56 4.32 14.28
N GLU A 12 -18.76 4.89 15.18
CA GLU A 12 -17.30 4.93 15.02
C GLU A 12 -16.68 3.53 15.00
N ALA A 13 -17.17 2.62 15.83
CA ALA A 13 -16.74 1.22 15.83
C ALA A 13 -17.08 0.50 14.50
N ILE A 14 -18.25 0.78 13.93
CA ILE A 14 -18.64 0.26 12.61
C ILE A 14 -17.66 0.74 11.54
N TYR A 15 -17.39 2.05 11.47
CA TYR A 15 -16.45 2.59 10.49
C TYR A 15 -15.03 2.05 10.63
N LYS A 16 -14.54 1.90 11.88
CA LYS A 16 -13.23 1.29 12.13
C LYS A 16 -13.18 -0.14 11.59
N ASN A 17 -14.21 -0.94 11.86
CA ASN A 17 -14.29 -2.32 11.39
C ASN A 17 -14.37 -2.41 9.86
N ASP A 18 -15.16 -1.55 9.23
CA ASP A 18 -15.30 -1.52 7.78
C ASP A 18 -14.00 -1.08 7.09
N ALA A 19 -13.33 -0.03 7.60
CA ALA A 19 -12.03 0.40 7.10
C ALA A 19 -10.99 -0.73 7.20
N LYS A 20 -10.94 -1.44 8.34
CA LYS A 20 -10.05 -2.59 8.52
C LYS A 20 -10.31 -3.68 7.48
N LYS A 21 -11.57 -4.05 7.23
CA LYS A 21 -11.92 -5.04 6.21
C LYS A 21 -11.49 -4.61 4.82
N TRP A 22 -11.65 -3.33 4.47
CA TRP A 22 -11.19 -2.81 3.20
C TRP A 22 -9.67 -2.95 3.05
N PHE A 23 -8.89 -2.52 4.04
CA PHE A 23 -7.43 -2.67 4.01
C PHE A 23 -7.00 -4.14 3.92
N GLN A 24 -7.62 -5.03 4.69
CA GLN A 24 -7.33 -6.48 4.63
C GLN A 24 -7.64 -7.10 3.27
N SER A 25 -8.67 -6.63 2.57
CA SER A 25 -9.01 -7.14 1.24
C SER A 25 -8.11 -6.61 0.12
N LEU A 26 -7.58 -5.38 0.28
CA LEU A 26 -6.80 -4.69 -0.74
C LEU A 26 -5.29 -4.92 -0.59
N ILE A 27 -4.78 -4.96 0.65
CA ILE A 27 -3.35 -5.12 0.93
C ILE A 27 -3.00 -6.60 0.93
N GLN A 28 -2.41 -7.05 -0.18
CA GLN A 28 -2.02 -8.44 -0.39
C GLN A 28 -0.60 -8.69 0.13
N LYS A 29 -0.46 -9.01 1.43
CA LYS A 29 0.86 -9.20 2.07
C LYS A 29 1.71 -10.28 1.39
N ASP A 30 1.09 -11.36 0.92
CA ASP A 30 1.77 -12.44 0.20
C ASP A 30 2.25 -12.04 -1.21
N GLN A 31 1.83 -10.87 -1.69
CA GLN A 31 2.24 -10.28 -2.96
C GLN A 31 3.16 -9.06 -2.77
N TYR A 32 3.84 -8.99 -1.62
CA TYR A 32 4.87 -7.98 -1.39
C TYR A 32 6.01 -8.15 -2.39
N VAL A 33 6.51 -7.04 -2.95
CA VAL A 33 7.53 -7.05 -4.00
C VAL A 33 8.72 -6.13 -3.74
N GLY A 34 8.60 -5.17 -2.82
CA GLY A 34 9.66 -4.20 -2.59
C GLY A 34 9.22 -2.92 -1.89
N GLU A 35 10.15 -1.96 -1.89
CA GLU A 35 10.03 -0.69 -1.18
C GLU A 35 10.01 0.51 -2.12
N LEU A 36 9.27 1.54 -1.73
CA LEU A 36 9.27 2.82 -2.43
C LEU A 36 10.60 3.55 -2.15
N TYR A 37 11.42 3.73 -3.19
CA TYR A 37 12.70 4.44 -3.08
C TYR A 37 12.54 5.96 -3.19
N SER A 38 11.72 6.42 -4.13
CA SER A 38 11.45 7.85 -4.33
C SER A 38 10.12 8.05 -5.06
N ILE A 39 9.41 9.13 -4.76
CA ILE A 39 8.17 9.49 -5.44
C ILE A 39 8.10 11.00 -5.68
N ASN A 40 7.53 11.39 -6.80
CA ASN A 40 7.08 12.74 -7.08
C ASN A 40 5.62 12.70 -7.60
N TYR A 41 5.10 13.83 -8.07
CA TYR A 41 3.71 13.91 -8.52
C TYR A 41 3.38 13.08 -9.77
N GLU A 42 4.38 12.61 -10.52
CA GLU A 42 4.18 11.89 -11.79
C GLU A 42 4.68 10.45 -11.74
N THR A 43 5.76 10.18 -11.00
CA THR A 43 6.50 8.92 -11.06
C THR A 43 6.95 8.47 -9.68
N ALA A 44 6.98 7.15 -9.51
CA ALA A 44 7.54 6.46 -8.35
C ALA A 44 8.65 5.52 -8.82
N LYS A 45 9.77 5.51 -8.10
CA LYS A 45 10.82 4.51 -8.24
C LYS A 45 10.72 3.53 -7.09
N ILE A 46 10.71 2.25 -7.42
CA ILE A 46 10.48 1.17 -6.48
C ILE A 46 11.69 0.25 -6.54
N GLN A 47 12.27 -0.06 -5.40
CA GLN A 47 13.32 -1.05 -5.28
C GLN A 47 12.66 -2.42 -5.13
N ILE A 48 12.80 -3.26 -6.16
CA ILE A 48 12.23 -4.60 -6.19
C ILE A 48 13.25 -5.60 -5.63
N HIS A 49 12.79 -6.50 -4.75
CA HIS A 49 13.61 -7.59 -4.23
C HIS A 49 13.43 -8.83 -5.11
N ASP A 50 14.53 -9.39 -5.62
CA ASP A 50 14.48 -10.53 -6.54
C ASP A 50 13.79 -11.76 -5.94
N ASN A 51 14.03 -12.05 -4.66
CA ASN A 51 13.38 -13.16 -3.96
C ASN A 51 11.85 -13.00 -3.90
N GLU A 52 11.37 -11.82 -3.57
CA GLU A 52 9.94 -11.54 -3.46
C GLU A 52 9.29 -11.50 -4.85
N ARG A 53 9.95 -10.87 -5.83
CA ARG A 53 9.55 -10.90 -7.23
C ARG A 53 9.41 -12.34 -7.76
N GLN A 54 10.31 -13.24 -7.39
CA GLN A 54 10.24 -14.63 -7.79
C GLN A 54 9.02 -15.34 -7.18
N LYS A 55 8.70 -15.10 -5.90
CA LYS A 55 7.54 -15.70 -5.23
C LYS A 55 6.21 -15.32 -5.89
N VAL A 56 6.10 -14.08 -6.37
CA VAL A 56 4.87 -13.58 -7.02
C VAL A 56 4.81 -13.88 -8.53
N GLY A 57 5.84 -14.51 -9.10
CA GLY A 57 5.90 -14.85 -10.52
C GLY A 57 6.27 -13.70 -11.46
N GLY A 58 6.87 -12.63 -10.92
CA GLY A 58 7.24 -11.43 -11.67
C GLY A 58 6.26 -10.26 -11.50
N ILE A 59 6.57 -9.12 -12.14
CA ILE A 59 5.76 -7.91 -12.10
C ILE A 59 5.34 -7.57 -13.53
N PRO A 60 4.07 -7.77 -13.91
CA PRO A 60 3.61 -7.47 -15.26
C PRO A 60 3.60 -5.97 -15.55
N SER A 61 3.91 -5.58 -16.79
CA SER A 61 3.67 -4.21 -17.26
C SER A 61 2.19 -3.86 -17.16
N LEU A 62 1.90 -2.59 -16.86
CA LEU A 62 0.55 -2.04 -16.69
C LEU A 62 -0.26 -2.61 -15.53
N SER A 63 0.31 -3.50 -14.72
CA SER A 63 -0.27 -3.92 -13.45
C SER A 63 -0.31 -2.77 -12.44
N PHE A 64 -1.03 -2.99 -11.35
CA PHE A 64 -1.12 -2.04 -10.26
C PHE A 64 -0.33 -2.54 -9.04
N LEU A 65 0.36 -1.61 -8.39
CA LEU A 65 0.99 -1.79 -7.10
C LEU A 65 0.32 -0.86 -6.08
N ILE A 66 0.33 -1.28 -4.82
CA ILE A 66 -0.15 -0.47 -3.71
C ILE A 66 1.07 -0.10 -2.88
N ALA A 67 1.32 1.20 -2.72
CA ALA A 67 2.28 1.71 -1.75
C ALA A 67 1.53 2.20 -0.50
N THR A 68 1.80 1.59 0.66
CA THR A 68 1.09 1.90 1.89
C THR A 68 1.98 1.68 3.12
N ARG A 69 1.70 2.43 4.19
CA ARG A 69 2.23 2.20 5.54
C ARG A 69 1.24 1.46 6.44
N VAL A 70 0.04 1.18 5.95
CA VAL A 70 -1.00 0.48 6.70
C VAL A 70 -0.61 -0.98 6.84
N ASP A 71 -0.47 -1.45 8.07
CA ASP A 71 -0.44 -2.89 8.36
C ASP A 71 -1.89 -3.38 8.50
N PRO A 72 -2.40 -4.19 7.55
CA PRO A 72 -3.80 -4.63 7.58
C PRO A 72 -4.11 -5.60 8.74
N ASP A 73 -3.07 -6.13 9.41
CA ASP A 73 -3.23 -7.00 10.56
C ASP A 73 -3.29 -6.23 11.89
N SER A 74 -2.98 -4.93 11.87
CA SER A 74 -3.08 -4.08 13.06
C SER A 74 -4.54 -3.87 13.48
N ASP A 75 -4.80 -3.96 14.79
CA ASP A 75 -6.08 -3.61 15.40
C ASP A 75 -6.26 -2.10 15.60
N ASP A 76 -5.18 -1.33 15.45
CA ASP A 76 -5.15 0.10 15.75
C ASP A 76 -4.99 0.98 14.50
N ILE A 77 -5.77 0.67 13.47
CA ILE A 77 -5.88 1.53 12.29
C ILE A 77 -6.78 2.72 12.66
N ASP A 78 -6.18 3.91 12.76
CA ASP A 78 -6.91 5.17 12.82
C ASP A 78 -7.35 5.60 11.41
N PHE A 79 -8.55 5.20 11.01
CA PHE A 79 -9.10 5.48 9.67
C PHE A 79 -9.33 6.98 9.37
N LYS A 80 -9.19 7.86 10.37
CA LYS A 80 -9.30 9.31 10.19
C LYS A 80 -7.95 9.97 9.92
N SER A 81 -6.85 9.25 10.14
CA SER A 81 -5.49 9.72 9.86
C SER A 81 -5.19 9.65 8.37
N GLU A 82 -4.37 10.59 7.88
CA GLU A 82 -3.81 10.54 6.53
C GLU A 82 -2.99 9.27 6.29
N ASP A 83 -2.38 8.73 7.33
CA ASP A 83 -1.58 7.50 7.27
C ASP A 83 -2.43 6.26 6.98
N ALA A 84 -3.74 6.31 7.21
CA ALA A 84 -4.70 5.29 6.79
C ALA A 84 -5.08 5.48 5.32
N SER A 85 -4.07 5.51 4.46
CA SER A 85 -4.23 5.63 3.02
C SER A 85 -3.19 4.78 2.27
N PHE A 86 -3.40 4.64 0.97
CA PHE A 86 -2.45 4.02 0.09
C PHE A 86 -2.44 4.74 -1.26
N VAL A 87 -1.30 4.66 -1.93
CA VAL A 87 -1.12 5.18 -3.28
C VAL A 87 -1.22 4.01 -4.25
N LEU A 88 -2.14 4.12 -5.21
CA LEU A 88 -2.24 3.19 -6.32
C LEU A 88 -1.25 3.59 -7.40
N LEU A 89 -0.27 2.74 -7.65
CA LEU A 89 0.79 2.95 -8.63
C LEU A 89 0.54 2.06 -9.85
N ARG A 90 0.67 2.62 -11.04
CA ARG A 90 0.63 1.84 -12.28
C ARG A 90 2.04 1.53 -12.74
N VAL A 91 2.33 0.26 -12.97
CA VAL A 91 3.62 -0.18 -13.52
C VAL A 91 3.71 0.25 -14.98
N MET A 92 4.60 1.18 -15.31
CA MET A 92 4.79 1.64 -16.68
C MET A 92 5.88 0.84 -17.39
N ASP A 93 7.11 0.87 -16.86
CA ASP A 93 8.26 0.13 -17.38
C ASP A 93 9.28 -0.07 -16.25
N ALA A 94 10.31 -0.89 -16.50
CA ALA A 94 11.44 -1.04 -15.60
C ALA A 94 12.23 0.27 -15.49
N ALA A 95 12.57 0.67 -14.26
CA ALA A 95 13.45 1.80 -14.04
C ALA A 95 14.86 1.48 -14.56
N GLN A 96 15.53 2.49 -15.13
CA GLN A 96 16.92 2.33 -15.57
C GLN A 96 17.84 2.12 -14.36
N LEU A 97 18.79 1.19 -14.49
CA LEU A 97 19.81 0.97 -13.48
C LEU A 97 20.74 2.19 -13.39
N PRO A 98 21.24 2.56 -12.19
CA PRO A 98 22.13 3.70 -12.00
C PRO A 98 23.37 3.65 -12.92
N ASN A 99 23.93 2.46 -13.13
CA ASN A 99 25.18 2.27 -13.87
C ASN A 99 24.98 2.19 -15.40
N ARG A 100 23.78 2.44 -15.92
CA ARG A 100 23.53 2.32 -17.38
C ARG A 100 24.39 3.28 -18.21
N ALA A 101 24.74 4.43 -17.65
CA ALA A 101 25.60 5.42 -18.31
C ALA A 101 27.07 4.99 -18.46
N GLU A 102 27.52 3.97 -17.73
CA GLU A 102 28.90 3.45 -17.80
C GLU A 102 29.05 2.29 -18.79
N ALA A 103 27.95 1.81 -19.38
CA ALA A 103 27.91 0.65 -20.26
C ALA A 103 27.70 0.98 -21.75
N GLU A 104 27.63 2.27 -22.11
CA GLU A 104 27.73 2.80 -23.49
C GLU A 104 29.13 3.33 -23.77
#